data_AF-A0A923LWT0-F1
#
_entry.id   AF-A0A923LWT0-F1
#
_cell.length_a   1.000
_cell.length_b   1.000
_cell.length_c   1.000
_cell.angle_alpha   90.00
_cell.angle_beta   90.00
_cell.angle_gamma   90.00
#
_symmetry.space_group_name_H-M   'P 1'
#
loop_
_entity.id
_entity.type
_entity.pdbx_description
1 polymer ?
#
loop_
_entity_poly.entity_id
_entity_poly.type
_entity_poly.pdbx_seq_one_letter_code
_entity_poly.pdbx_strand_id
1 'polypeptide(L)'
;AKRKKRSRQKPGVSPLVYSRFLLENGVFLSLMDMGKDLPEYEEIPVPLQLPELEESFRELLRTRSGEGRRLAQKLLSVFLNFMMAYPDQPYGHKPVVHPDTGQALFAAEDSGLPEEQTEKDRRTLEIVCRKVSAGGRMLLYVNWVCLGSRTRLKRFLTDAGVRAEIMEDTVPPRKREEWVANHLRQGMQVMIVNPAKIEKGCASVRTPYFV
;
A
#
# COMPACT_ATOMS: atom_id res chain seq x y z
N ALA A 1 22.34 -34.40 -8.30
CA ALA A 1 21.69 -33.86 -7.09
C ALA A 1 22.29 -32.51 -6.72
N LYS A 2 21.53 -31.40 -6.79
CA LYS A 2 22.03 -30.05 -6.44
C LYS A 2 22.11 -29.89 -4.92
N ARG A 3 23.34 -29.80 -4.39
CA ARG A 3 23.65 -29.56 -2.97
C ARG A 3 23.13 -28.18 -2.53
N LYS A 4 22.16 -28.12 -1.61
CA LYS A 4 21.74 -26.86 -0.95
C LYS A 4 22.94 -26.28 -0.19
N LYS A 5 23.54 -25.20 -0.69
CA LYS A 5 24.49 -24.39 0.07
C LYS A 5 23.69 -23.52 1.05
N ARG A 6 23.77 -23.83 2.35
CA ARG A 6 23.34 -22.90 3.40
C ARG A 6 24.32 -21.73 3.42
N SER A 7 23.85 -20.53 3.12
CA SER A 7 24.60 -19.31 3.46
C SER A 7 24.52 -19.12 4.97
N ARG A 8 25.68 -18.88 5.61
CA ARG A 8 25.76 -18.52 7.02
C ARG A 8 26.36 -17.12 7.05
N GLN A 9 25.62 -16.15 7.57
CA GLN A 9 26.15 -14.80 7.79
C GLN A 9 27.36 -14.92 8.73
N LYS A 10 28.47 -14.29 8.33
CA LYS A 10 29.61 -14.10 9.22
C LYS A 10 29.15 -13.17 10.37
N PRO A 11 29.73 -13.30 11.59
CA PRO A 11 29.44 -12.36 12.66
C PRO A 11 29.67 -10.94 12.13
N GLY A 12 28.64 -10.09 12.24
CA GLY A 12 28.76 -8.67 11.93
C GLY A 12 29.68 -7.97 12.93
N VAL A 13 29.84 -6.66 12.77
CA VAL A 13 30.55 -5.80 13.73
C VAL A 13 29.98 -6.04 15.14
N SER A 14 30.87 -6.20 16.12
CA SER A 14 30.47 -6.42 17.51
C SER A 14 29.59 -5.27 17.99
N PRO A 15 28.41 -5.53 18.59
CA PRO A 15 27.55 -4.49 19.17
C PRO A 15 28.29 -3.60 20.19
N LEU A 16 29.36 -4.12 20.80
CA LEU A 16 30.22 -3.36 21.72
C LEU A 16 30.92 -2.17 21.05
N VAL A 17 31.12 -2.21 19.73
CA VAL A 17 31.70 -1.09 18.98
C VAL A 17 30.77 0.12 19.03
N TYR A 18 29.45 -0.11 18.94
CA TYR A 18 28.46 0.95 19.03
C TYR A 18 28.46 1.57 20.43
N SER A 19 28.39 0.76 21.48
CA SER A 19 28.34 1.27 22.86
C SER A 19 29.64 1.93 23.32
N ARG A 20 30.81 1.40 22.94
CA ARG A 20 32.11 1.93 23.40
C ARG A 20 32.63 3.12 22.61
N PHE A 21 32.30 3.24 21.32
CA PHE A 21 32.95 4.23 20.46
C PHE A 21 31.97 5.18 19.77
N LEU A 22 30.76 4.71 19.45
CA LEU A 22 29.79 5.50 18.69
C LEU A 22 28.80 6.25 19.59
N LEU A 23 28.47 5.70 20.77
CA LEU A 23 27.48 6.28 21.66
C LEU A 23 27.95 7.61 22.29
N GLU A 24 29.22 7.69 22.69
CA GLU A 24 29.80 8.90 23.29
C GLU A 24 29.98 10.05 22.27
N ASN A 25 30.01 9.72 20.97
CA ASN A 25 30.23 10.68 19.87
C ASN A 25 28.99 10.89 18.99
N GLY A 26 27.85 10.30 19.36
CA GLY A 26 26.61 10.32 18.57
C GLY A 26 25.56 11.25 19.18
N VAL A 27 25.01 12.16 18.37
CA VAL A 27 23.81 12.91 18.75
C VAL A 27 22.59 12.22 18.15
N PHE A 28 21.70 11.73 19.01
CA PHE A 28 20.42 11.16 18.60
C PHE A 28 19.36 12.23 18.66
N LEU A 29 18.93 12.71 17.49
CA LEU A 29 17.81 13.64 17.40
C LEU A 29 16.52 12.84 17.26
N SER A 30 15.60 13.04 18.20
CA SER A 30 14.22 12.62 18.02
C SER A 30 13.41 13.73 17.35
N LEU A 31 12.26 13.40 16.77
CA LEU A 31 11.36 14.38 16.18
C LEU A 31 10.83 15.39 17.21
N MET A 32 10.78 15.01 18.49
CA MET A 32 10.40 15.89 19.60
C MET A 32 11.46 16.96 19.85
N ASP A 33 12.74 16.63 19.66
CA ASP A 33 13.87 17.56 19.87
C ASP A 33 13.96 18.63 18.76
N MET A 34 13.25 18.44 17.64
CA MET A 34 13.27 19.38 16.52
C MET A 34 12.40 20.63 16.73
N GLY A 35 11.68 20.73 17.86
CA GLY A 35 10.91 21.93 18.23
C GLY A 35 9.86 22.36 17.20
N LYS A 36 9.41 21.44 16.35
CA LYS A 36 8.36 21.71 15.36
C LYS A 36 7.01 21.38 15.98
N ASP A 37 6.11 22.37 16.03
CA ASP A 37 4.69 22.15 16.28
C ASP A 37 4.15 21.28 15.14
N LEU A 38 4.11 19.99 15.40
CA LEU A 38 3.61 19.01 14.46
C LEU A 38 2.11 18.87 14.69
N PRO A 39 1.32 18.79 13.60
CA PRO A 39 -0.07 18.42 13.72
C PRO A 39 -0.18 17.09 14.47
N GLU A 40 -1.24 16.96 15.27
CA GLU A 40 -1.57 15.68 15.89
C GLU A 40 -1.79 14.63 14.80
N TYR A 41 -1.16 13.48 14.97
CA TYR A 41 -1.29 12.36 14.04
C TYR A 41 -2.48 11.49 14.48
N GLU A 42 -3.48 11.39 13.62
CA GLU A 42 -4.66 10.56 13.82
C GLU A 42 -4.76 9.49 12.73
N GLU A 43 -4.94 8.23 13.13
CA GLU A 43 -5.24 7.13 12.20
C GLU A 43 -6.73 6.76 12.30
N ILE A 44 -7.45 6.99 11.19
CA ILE A 44 -8.87 6.65 11.10
C ILE A 44 -9.02 5.46 10.15
N PRO A 45 -9.17 4.22 10.66
CA PRO A 45 -9.44 3.07 9.80
C PRO A 45 -10.84 3.18 9.20
N VAL A 46 -10.94 3.01 7.88
CA VAL A 46 -12.22 3.00 7.16
C VAL A 46 -12.53 1.55 6.77
N PRO A 47 -13.41 0.84 7.52
CA PRO A 47 -13.76 -0.53 7.19
C PRO A 47 -14.60 -0.57 5.91
N LEU A 48 -14.29 -1.52 5.03
CA LEU A 48 -15.09 -1.85 3.84
C LEU A 48 -15.60 -3.28 3.99
N GLN A 49 -16.87 -3.51 3.69
CA GLN A 49 -17.50 -4.82 3.78
C GLN A 49 -17.43 -5.52 2.41
N LEU A 50 -16.90 -6.75 2.39
CA LEU A 50 -16.77 -7.58 1.18
C LEU A 50 -17.29 -9.00 1.49
N PRO A 51 -18.63 -9.18 1.61
CA PRO A 51 -19.23 -10.39 2.18
C PRO A 51 -18.88 -11.67 1.40
N GLU A 52 -18.90 -11.62 0.06
CA GLU A 52 -18.62 -12.77 -0.81
C GLU A 52 -17.22 -13.38 -0.58
N LEU A 53 -16.23 -12.51 -0.37
CA LEU A 53 -14.85 -12.90 -0.12
C LEU A 53 -14.67 -13.50 1.28
N GLU A 54 -15.36 -12.90 2.26
CA GLU A 54 -15.27 -13.29 3.65
C GLU A 54 -15.87 -14.68 3.90
N GLU A 55 -17.04 -14.97 3.32
CA GLU A 55 -17.69 -16.27 3.43
C GLU A 55 -16.83 -17.38 2.86
N SER A 56 -16.30 -17.17 1.66
CA SER A 56 -15.46 -18.14 0.95
C SER A 56 -14.17 -18.48 1.70
N PHE A 57 -13.52 -17.47 2.31
CA PHE A 57 -12.34 -17.69 3.14
C PHE A 57 -12.68 -18.45 4.43
N ARG A 58 -13.80 -18.10 5.08
CA ARG A 58 -14.26 -18.79 6.29
C ARG A 58 -14.57 -20.26 6.00
N GLU A 59 -15.19 -20.58 4.88
CA GLU A 59 -15.47 -21.97 4.49
C GLU A 59 -14.20 -22.80 4.32
N LEU A 60 -13.20 -22.25 3.64
CA LEU A 60 -11.91 -22.94 3.47
C LEU A 60 -11.23 -23.22 4.81
N LEU A 61 -11.23 -22.23 5.72
CA LEU A 61 -10.63 -22.37 7.05
C LEU A 61 -11.42 -23.27 8.00
N ARG A 62 -12.73 -23.45 7.78
CA ARG A 62 -13.57 -24.33 8.61
C ARG A 62 -13.19 -25.81 8.48
N THR A 63 -12.45 -26.19 7.43
CA THR A 63 -12.01 -27.58 7.22
C THR A 63 -10.98 -28.00 8.29
N ARG A 64 -11.45 -28.66 9.35
CA ARG A 64 -10.64 -29.08 10.51
C ARG A 64 -9.87 -30.40 10.33
N SER A 65 -10.05 -31.10 9.21
CA SER A 65 -9.30 -32.33 8.90
C SER A 65 -7.78 -32.06 8.84
N GLY A 66 -6.97 -33.05 9.20
CA GLY A 66 -5.51 -32.96 9.10
C GLY A 66 -5.01 -32.70 7.67
N GLU A 67 -5.71 -33.25 6.67
CA GLU A 67 -5.47 -32.97 5.24
C GLU A 67 -5.90 -31.54 4.88
N GLY A 68 -7.06 -31.09 5.40
CA GLY A 68 -7.55 -29.72 5.23
C GLY A 68 -6.59 -28.66 5.77
N ARG A 69 -5.95 -28.91 6.92
CA ARG A 69 -4.91 -28.01 7.47
C ARG A 69 -3.68 -27.90 6.57
N ARG A 70 -3.21 -29.02 6.02
CA ARG A 70 -2.05 -29.03 5.08
C ARG A 70 -2.39 -28.31 3.79
N LEU A 71 -3.60 -28.53 3.27
CA LEU A 71 -4.10 -27.83 2.09
C LEU A 71 -4.21 -26.32 2.33
N ALA A 72 -4.81 -25.90 3.46
CA ALA A 72 -4.93 -24.49 3.82
C ALA A 72 -3.56 -23.81 3.94
N GLN A 73 -2.55 -24.47 4.53
CA GLN A 73 -1.18 -23.94 4.57
C GLN A 73 -0.56 -23.77 3.18
N LYS A 74 -0.80 -24.71 2.24
CA LYS A 74 -0.32 -24.60 0.86
C LYS A 74 -1.00 -23.45 0.10
N LEU A 75 -2.28 -23.19 0.39
CA LEU A 75 -3.10 -22.19 -0.32
C LEU A 75 -3.06 -20.80 0.30
N LEU A 76 -2.57 -20.67 1.54
CA LEU A 76 -2.59 -19.42 2.31
C LEU A 76 -1.98 -18.23 1.55
N SER A 77 -0.83 -18.41 0.91
CA SER A 77 -0.18 -17.34 0.15
C SER A 77 -1.00 -16.89 -1.07
N VAL A 78 -1.63 -17.84 -1.77
CA VAL A 78 -2.50 -17.57 -2.91
C VAL A 78 -3.74 -16.80 -2.46
N PHE A 79 -4.39 -17.26 -1.40
CA PHE A 79 -5.56 -16.58 -0.84
C PHE A 79 -5.24 -15.20 -0.29
N LEU A 80 -4.13 -15.02 0.43
CA LEU A 80 -3.73 -13.69 0.93
C LEU A 80 -3.48 -12.71 -0.21
N ASN A 81 -2.76 -13.13 -1.26
CA ASN A 81 -2.55 -12.28 -2.44
C ASN A 81 -3.86 -11.94 -3.13
N PHE A 82 -4.77 -12.92 -3.25
CA PHE A 82 -6.10 -12.70 -3.80
C PHE A 82 -6.91 -11.69 -2.97
N MET A 83 -7.00 -11.86 -1.65
CA MET A 83 -7.71 -10.94 -0.77
C MET A 83 -7.10 -9.53 -0.74
N MET A 84 -5.79 -9.40 -0.97
CA MET A 84 -5.13 -8.10 -1.08
C MET A 84 -5.43 -7.40 -2.41
N ALA A 85 -5.64 -8.15 -3.49
CA ALA A 85 -5.84 -7.61 -4.83
C ALA A 85 -7.33 -7.42 -5.18
N TYR A 86 -8.22 -8.29 -4.71
CA TYR A 86 -9.65 -8.28 -5.04
C TYR A 86 -10.37 -6.96 -4.72
N PRO A 87 -10.15 -6.29 -3.57
CA PRO A 87 -10.79 -5.01 -3.26
C PRO A 87 -10.44 -3.88 -4.26
N ASP A 88 -9.25 -3.93 -4.85
CA ASP A 88 -8.74 -2.96 -5.82
C ASP A 88 -9.07 -3.36 -7.27
N GLN A 89 -9.11 -4.66 -7.53
CA GLN A 89 -9.35 -5.25 -8.83
C GLN A 89 -10.26 -6.49 -8.65
N PRO A 90 -11.59 -6.34 -8.66
CA PRO A 90 -12.51 -7.47 -8.45
C PRO A 90 -12.66 -8.42 -9.65
N TYR A 91 -11.88 -8.22 -10.72
CA TYR A 91 -12.01 -8.94 -11.98
C TYR A 91 -10.69 -9.59 -12.44
N GLY A 92 -10.79 -10.62 -13.28
CA GLY A 92 -9.65 -11.22 -13.98
C GLY A 92 -8.73 -12.06 -13.09
N HIS A 93 -9.23 -12.50 -11.94
CA HIS A 93 -8.52 -13.40 -11.05
C HIS A 93 -8.69 -14.84 -11.49
N LYS A 94 -7.60 -15.61 -11.42
CA LYS A 94 -7.69 -17.06 -11.68
C LYS A 94 -8.36 -17.74 -10.48
N PRO A 95 -9.18 -18.78 -10.73
CA PRO A 95 -9.67 -19.63 -9.66
C PRO A 95 -8.52 -20.17 -8.81
N VAL A 96 -8.71 -20.21 -7.50
CA VAL A 96 -7.79 -20.89 -6.59
C VAL A 96 -8.01 -22.39 -6.74
N VAL A 97 -6.99 -23.08 -7.23
CA VAL A 97 -7.03 -24.51 -7.52
C VAL A 97 -6.33 -25.33 -6.45
N HIS A 98 -6.79 -26.55 -6.23
CA HIS A 98 -6.12 -27.53 -5.39
C HIS A 98 -4.74 -27.86 -5.98
N PRO A 99 -3.64 -27.75 -5.22
CA PRO A 99 -2.28 -27.87 -5.74
C PRO A 99 -1.97 -29.27 -6.28
N ASP A 100 -2.61 -30.31 -5.71
CA ASP A 100 -2.34 -31.70 -6.08
C ASP A 100 -3.35 -32.29 -7.08
N THR A 101 -4.57 -31.73 -7.20
CA THR A 101 -5.65 -32.31 -8.05
C THR A 101 -6.07 -31.37 -9.18
N GLY A 102 -5.69 -30.09 -9.14
CA GLY A 102 -6.07 -29.09 -10.15
C GLY A 102 -7.54 -28.66 -10.10
N GLN A 103 -8.34 -29.19 -9.18
CA GLN A 103 -9.75 -28.82 -9.03
C GLN A 103 -9.88 -27.38 -8.52
N ALA A 104 -10.78 -26.59 -9.11
CA ALA A 104 -11.11 -25.26 -8.60
C ALA A 104 -11.78 -25.39 -7.21
N LEU A 105 -11.15 -24.81 -6.19
CA LEU A 105 -11.65 -24.77 -4.81
C LEU A 105 -12.44 -23.49 -4.54
N PHE A 106 -12.03 -22.40 -5.19
CA PHE A 106 -12.68 -21.12 -5.06
C PHE A 106 -12.50 -20.33 -6.36
N ALA A 107 -13.58 -19.78 -6.88
CA ALA A 107 -13.57 -18.83 -7.97
C ALA A 107 -14.42 -17.65 -7.52
N ALA A 108 -13.80 -16.48 -7.35
CA ALA A 108 -14.57 -15.28 -7.11
C ALA A 108 -15.31 -14.90 -8.39
N GLU A 109 -16.53 -14.40 -8.23
CA GLU A 109 -17.23 -13.79 -9.33
C GLU A 109 -16.52 -12.47 -9.70
N ASP A 110 -16.34 -12.26 -11.00
CA ASP A 110 -15.87 -10.98 -11.51
C ASP A 110 -16.97 -9.95 -11.24
N SER A 111 -16.76 -9.08 -10.26
CA SER A 111 -17.70 -7.99 -9.96
C SER A 111 -17.24 -6.70 -10.63
N GLY A 112 -17.84 -6.40 -11.78
CA GLY A 112 -17.64 -5.16 -12.52
C GLY A 112 -16.47 -5.15 -13.51
N LEU A 113 -16.34 -4.03 -14.22
CA LEU A 113 -15.35 -3.84 -15.29
C LEU A 113 -14.14 -3.01 -14.82
N PRO A 114 -13.00 -3.06 -15.53
CA PRO A 114 -11.84 -2.21 -15.26
C PRO A 114 -12.14 -0.71 -15.20
N GLU A 115 -13.22 -0.28 -15.84
CA GLU A 115 -13.62 1.12 -15.89
C GLU A 115 -14.62 1.53 -14.82
N GLU A 116 -15.25 0.58 -14.16
CA GLU A 116 -16.24 0.84 -13.12
C GLU A 116 -15.55 1.09 -11.79
N GLN A 117 -16.12 1.95 -10.95
CA GLN A 117 -15.57 2.24 -9.62
C GLN A 117 -15.88 1.09 -8.65
N THR A 118 -14.87 0.63 -7.90
CA THR A 118 -15.08 -0.30 -6.79
C THR A 118 -15.63 0.44 -5.57
N GLU A 119 -16.06 -0.31 -4.56
CA GLU A 119 -16.46 0.28 -3.27
C GLU A 119 -15.32 1.08 -2.62
N LYS A 120 -14.08 0.59 -2.75
CA LYS A 120 -12.89 1.29 -2.29
C LYS A 120 -12.66 2.59 -3.06
N ASP A 121 -12.86 2.58 -4.37
CA ASP A 121 -12.74 3.80 -5.20
C ASP A 121 -13.78 4.85 -4.79
N ARG A 122 -15.04 4.45 -4.65
CA ARG A 122 -16.14 5.34 -4.23
C ARG A 122 -15.86 5.98 -2.88
N ARG A 123 -15.46 5.18 -1.90
CA ARG A 123 -15.16 5.68 -0.56
C ARG A 123 -13.94 6.60 -0.55
N THR A 124 -12.92 6.28 -1.36
CA THR A 124 -11.75 7.15 -1.54
C THR A 124 -12.13 8.49 -2.14
N LEU A 125 -12.95 8.49 -3.21
CA LEU A 125 -13.45 9.71 -3.84
C LEU A 125 -14.27 10.55 -2.87
N GLU A 126 -15.14 9.95 -2.07
CA GLU A 126 -15.94 10.67 -1.07
C GLU A 126 -15.06 11.43 -0.06
N ILE A 127 -14.02 10.76 0.47
CA ILE A 127 -13.08 11.36 1.43
C ILE A 127 -12.29 12.49 0.76
N VAL A 128 -11.80 12.24 -0.46
CA VAL A 128 -11.01 13.22 -1.22
C VAL A 128 -11.84 14.45 -1.55
N CYS A 129 -13.03 14.27 -2.15
CA CYS A 129 -13.92 15.37 -2.50
C CYS A 129 -14.26 16.20 -1.28
N ARG A 130 -14.57 15.58 -0.14
CA ARG A 130 -14.85 16.30 1.11
C ARG A 130 -13.69 17.17 1.57
N LYS A 131 -12.46 16.64 1.58
CA LYS A 131 -11.26 17.40 2.00
C LYS A 131 -10.92 18.50 0.99
N VAL A 132 -11.06 18.22 -0.31
CA VAL A 132 -10.80 19.18 -1.39
C VAL A 132 -11.82 20.32 -1.41
N SER A 133 -13.11 20.04 -1.19
CA SER A 133 -14.16 21.05 -1.06
C SER A 133 -13.95 21.96 0.15
N ALA A 134 -13.30 21.46 1.21
CA ALA A 134 -12.88 22.26 2.35
C ALA A 134 -11.59 23.09 2.09
N GLY A 135 -11.07 23.11 0.87
CA GLY A 135 -9.83 23.80 0.50
C GLY A 135 -8.55 23.05 0.87
N GLY A 136 -8.68 21.81 1.38
CA GLY A 136 -7.55 20.96 1.73
C GLY A 136 -6.90 20.30 0.52
N ARG A 137 -5.72 19.73 0.76
CA ARG A 137 -5.00 18.89 -0.20
C ARG A 137 -4.81 17.51 0.39
N MET A 138 -4.63 16.50 -0.46
CA MET A 138 -4.45 15.11 -0.01
C MET A 138 -3.25 14.43 -0.64
N LEU A 139 -2.66 13.54 0.13
CA LEU A 139 -1.63 12.62 -0.29
C LEU A 139 -2.18 11.19 -0.25
N LEU A 140 -2.23 10.54 -1.40
CA LEU A 140 -2.72 9.17 -1.56
C LEU A 140 -1.53 8.22 -1.75
N TYR A 141 -1.38 7.30 -0.81
CA TYR A 141 -0.42 6.22 -0.90
C TYR A 141 -1.04 5.02 -1.61
N VAL A 142 -0.43 4.61 -2.72
CA VAL A 142 -0.88 3.43 -3.47
C VAL A 142 0.27 2.43 -3.55
N ASN A 143 0.04 1.24 -2.99
CA ASN A 143 0.97 0.13 -3.07
C ASN A 143 0.83 -0.62 -4.39
N TRP A 144 1.95 -1.19 -4.84
CA TRP A 144 2.09 -1.83 -6.15
C TRP A 144 1.47 -3.23 -6.13
N VAL A 145 0.14 -3.32 -6.12
CA VAL A 145 -0.55 -4.62 -6.17
C VAL A 145 -1.02 -4.96 -7.60
N CYS A 146 -1.38 -3.97 -8.42
CA CYS A 146 -1.78 -4.19 -9.82
C CYS A 146 -1.30 -3.04 -10.74
N LEU A 147 -0.77 -3.38 -11.92
CA LEU A 147 -0.46 -2.40 -12.98
C LEU A 147 -1.72 -1.59 -13.31
N GLY A 148 -1.61 -0.26 -13.33
CA GLY A 148 -2.69 0.63 -13.77
C GLY A 148 -3.62 1.17 -12.67
N SER A 149 -3.53 0.68 -11.43
CA SER A 149 -4.32 1.19 -10.28
C SER A 149 -4.14 2.70 -10.05
N ARG A 150 -2.90 3.19 -10.08
CA ARG A 150 -2.57 4.63 -9.94
C ARG A 150 -3.22 5.48 -11.04
N THR A 151 -3.13 5.02 -12.30
CA THR A 151 -3.67 5.74 -13.46
C THR A 151 -5.19 5.73 -13.46
N ARG A 152 -5.80 4.59 -13.12
CA ARG A 152 -7.25 4.43 -12.95
C ARG A 152 -7.80 5.36 -11.87
N LEU A 153 -7.13 5.41 -10.71
CA LEU A 153 -7.50 6.33 -9.62
C LEU A 153 -7.35 7.80 -10.03
N LYS A 154 -6.26 8.16 -10.73
CA LYS A 154 -6.09 9.51 -11.28
C LYS A 154 -7.22 9.88 -12.24
N ARG A 155 -7.64 8.96 -13.11
CA ARG A 155 -8.78 9.16 -14.02
C ARG A 155 -10.05 9.47 -13.22
N PHE A 156 -10.42 8.63 -12.26
CA PHE A 156 -11.62 8.86 -11.44
C PHE A 156 -11.60 10.18 -10.67
N LEU A 157 -10.44 10.58 -10.14
CA LEU A 157 -10.28 11.88 -9.50
C LEU A 157 -10.47 13.03 -10.49
N THR A 158 -9.91 12.90 -11.69
CA THR A 158 -10.01 13.92 -12.76
C THR A 158 -11.45 14.05 -13.25
N ASP A 159 -12.15 12.93 -13.42
CA ASP A 159 -13.57 12.88 -13.82
C ASP A 159 -14.47 13.53 -12.75
N ALA A 160 -14.09 13.44 -11.47
CA ALA A 160 -14.73 14.13 -10.36
C ALA A 160 -14.34 15.62 -10.24
N GLY A 161 -13.53 16.15 -11.16
CA GLY A 161 -13.07 17.54 -11.17
C GLY A 161 -11.91 17.85 -10.21
N VAL A 162 -11.27 16.82 -9.65
CA VAL A 162 -10.13 16.97 -8.74
C VAL A 162 -8.82 16.93 -9.52
N ARG A 163 -7.96 17.94 -9.34
CA ARG A 163 -6.63 17.98 -9.97
C ARG A 163 -5.66 17.06 -9.23
N ALA A 164 -5.50 15.84 -9.75
CA ALA A 164 -4.65 14.81 -9.19
C ALA A 164 -3.40 14.54 -10.04
N GLU A 165 -2.24 14.38 -9.41
CA GLU A 165 -0.98 14.06 -10.10
C GLU A 165 -0.29 12.84 -9.50
N ILE A 166 0.35 12.04 -10.37
CA ILE A 166 1.11 10.85 -9.98
C ILE A 166 2.59 11.24 -9.97
N MET A 167 3.25 11.03 -8.82
CA MET A 167 4.71 11.12 -8.78
C MET A 167 5.30 9.81 -9.31
N GLU A 168 5.79 9.86 -10.55
CA GLU A 168 6.37 8.70 -11.22
C GLU A 168 7.65 8.19 -10.54
N ASP A 169 7.89 6.89 -10.69
CA ASP A 169 9.03 6.21 -10.07
C ASP A 169 10.39 6.70 -10.63
N THR A 170 10.36 7.35 -11.78
CA THR A 170 11.50 7.96 -12.49
C THR A 170 11.96 9.27 -11.86
N VAL A 171 11.15 9.91 -11.00
CA VAL A 171 11.51 11.19 -10.37
C VAL A 171 12.63 10.98 -9.33
N PRO A 172 13.83 11.54 -9.55
CA PRO A 172 14.96 11.37 -8.63
C PRO A 172 14.67 11.98 -7.25
N PRO A 173 15.13 11.39 -6.13
CA PRO A 173 14.88 11.89 -4.78
C PRO A 173 15.16 13.39 -4.59
N ARG A 174 16.27 13.90 -5.14
CA ARG A 174 16.67 15.31 -5.04
C ARG A 174 15.73 16.28 -5.76
N LYS A 175 14.93 15.81 -6.73
CA LYS A 175 13.99 16.63 -7.50
C LYS A 175 12.56 16.55 -6.99
N ARG A 176 12.28 15.71 -5.98
CA ARG A 176 10.90 15.47 -5.53
C ARG A 176 10.26 16.69 -4.88
N GLU A 177 11.00 17.42 -4.05
CA GLU A 177 10.50 18.65 -3.44
C GLU A 177 10.17 19.71 -4.49
N GLU A 178 11.07 19.92 -5.45
CA GLU A 178 10.85 20.83 -6.57
C GLU A 178 9.64 20.38 -7.43
N TRP A 179 9.54 19.08 -7.71
CA TRP A 179 8.41 18.51 -8.43
C TRP A 179 7.09 18.82 -7.70
N VAL A 180 7.02 18.61 -6.38
CA VAL A 180 5.82 18.90 -5.57
C VAL A 180 5.50 20.40 -5.64
N ALA A 181 6.48 21.27 -5.40
CA ALA A 181 6.27 22.72 -5.43
C ALA A 181 5.78 23.23 -6.80
N ASN A 182 6.27 22.66 -7.90
CA ASN A 182 5.84 23.01 -9.26
C ASN A 182 4.38 22.63 -9.51
N HIS A 183 3.98 21.41 -9.17
CA HIS A 183 2.61 20.93 -9.39
C HIS A 183 1.61 21.63 -8.47
N LEU A 184 2.01 21.99 -7.24
CA LEU A 184 1.19 22.81 -6.35
C LEU A 184 0.93 24.21 -6.92
N ARG A 185 1.95 24.84 -7.53
CA ARG A 185 1.78 26.13 -8.23
C ARG A 185 0.86 26.01 -9.45
N GLN A 186 0.82 24.85 -10.09
CA GLN A 186 -0.12 24.51 -11.16
C GLN A 186 -1.52 24.13 -10.63
N GLY A 187 -1.72 24.14 -9.31
CA GLY A 187 -3.02 23.92 -8.68
C GLY A 187 -3.32 22.47 -8.31
N MET A 188 -2.34 21.57 -8.29
CA MET A 188 -2.53 20.19 -7.81
C MET A 188 -3.18 20.16 -6.42
N GLN A 189 -4.23 19.36 -6.29
CA GLN A 189 -4.98 19.16 -5.05
C GLN A 189 -4.66 17.80 -4.41
N VAL A 190 -4.38 16.79 -5.23
CA VAL A 190 -4.11 15.43 -4.78
C VAL A 190 -2.81 14.92 -5.40
N MET A 191 -1.93 14.35 -4.58
CA MET A 191 -0.74 13.65 -5.05
C MET A 191 -0.88 12.16 -4.81
N ILE A 192 -0.62 11.33 -5.82
CA ILE A 192 -0.60 9.87 -5.75
C ILE A 192 0.85 9.39 -5.79
N VAL A 193 1.26 8.56 -4.83
CA VAL A 193 2.66 8.13 -4.70
C VAL A 193 2.78 6.73 -4.08
N ASN A 194 3.89 6.06 -4.39
CA ASN A 194 4.27 4.81 -3.72
C ASN A 194 4.97 5.14 -2.37
N PRO A 195 4.53 4.57 -1.23
CA PRO A 195 5.12 4.87 0.08
C PRO A 195 6.62 4.58 0.17
N ALA A 196 7.12 3.55 -0.53
CA ALA A 196 8.56 3.23 -0.56
C ALA A 196 9.43 4.36 -1.15
N LYS A 197 8.82 5.32 -1.85
CA LYS A 197 9.52 6.50 -2.36
C LYS A 197 9.64 7.60 -1.32
N ILE A 198 8.75 7.66 -0.34
CA ILE A 198 8.75 8.69 0.69
C ILE A 198 9.62 8.28 1.90
N GLU A 199 9.80 6.98 2.12
CA GLU A 199 10.58 6.40 3.23
C GLU A 199 12.02 6.92 3.36
N LYS A 200 12.62 7.44 2.28
CA LYS A 200 14.01 7.95 2.29
C LYS A 200 14.18 9.41 2.74
N GLY A 201 13.19 10.02 3.38
CA GLY A 201 13.33 11.33 4.03
C GLY A 201 13.45 12.55 3.10
N CYS A 202 13.52 12.38 1.77
CA CYS A 202 13.61 13.48 0.78
C CYS A 202 12.26 13.92 0.17
N ALA A 203 11.15 13.39 0.68
CA ALA A 203 9.80 13.80 0.31
C ALA A 203 8.91 13.59 1.53
N SER A 204 9.21 14.32 2.60
CA SER A 204 8.54 14.12 3.89
C SER A 204 7.04 14.36 3.76
N VAL A 205 6.25 13.47 4.38
CA VAL A 205 4.81 13.64 4.71
C VAL A 205 4.55 14.97 5.43
N ARG A 206 5.60 15.61 5.97
CA ARG A 206 5.61 16.94 6.58
C ARG A 206 5.95 18.06 5.60
N THR A 207 5.78 17.86 4.30
CA THR A 207 5.77 19.02 3.41
C THR A 207 4.57 19.87 3.86
N PRO A 208 4.73 21.17 4.17
CA PRO A 208 3.65 22.03 4.67
C PRO A 208 2.47 22.20 3.70
N TYR A 209 2.49 21.47 2.59
CA TYR A 209 1.55 21.54 1.51
C TYR A 209 0.35 20.60 1.65
N PHE A 210 0.45 19.52 2.43
CA PHE A 210 -0.59 18.47 2.53
C PHE A 210 -1.15 18.28 3.96
N VAL A 211 -0.76 19.15 4.88
CA VAL A 211 -1.32 19.24 6.25
C VAL A 211 -2.64 20.01 6.19
#